data_AF-A0A6N6SSH7-F1
#
_entry.id   AF-A0A6N6SSH7-F1
#
_cell.length_a   1.000
_cell.length_b   1.000
_cell.length_c   1.000
_cell.angle_alpha   90.00
_cell.angle_beta   90.00
_cell.angle_gamma   90.00
#
_symmetry.space_group_name_H-M   'P 1'
#
loop_
_entity.id
_entity.type
_entity.pdbx_description
1 polymer ?
#
loop_
_entity_poly.entity_id
_entity_poly.type
_entity_poly.pdbx_seq_one_letter_code
_entity_poly.pdbx_strand_id
1 'polypeptide(L)'
;MKKTMPRVSGRVSPGSVALASVLLAGCALLAPDPKPVSLKADWETVTSSAQHRPAGEVPRARTTVAEQDLRRPSPSPAAGKVACRDVSVCVSQLRAMVDDPDRAWINQPEAPATFANGVRLFAYRALRRKLACGELVRALEDVRVSTQKLDTSMPGRRAEQIQRVKVLAGEVQGELQDEIASRCRNVVTGVVSHRP
;
A
#
# COMPACT_ATOMS: atom_id res chain seq x y z
N MET A 1 14.30 35.26 44.37
CA MET A 1 12.91 34.74 44.35
C MET A 1 12.94 33.22 44.52
N LYS A 2 12.71 32.73 45.74
CA LYS A 2 12.74 31.29 46.08
C LYS A 2 11.32 30.74 45.94
N LYS A 3 11.09 29.82 45.01
CA LYS A 3 9.78 29.20 44.77
C LYS A 3 9.83 27.75 45.26
N THR A 4 9.38 27.54 46.49
CA THR A 4 9.16 26.22 47.09
C THR A 4 7.88 25.65 46.50
N MET A 5 7.95 24.47 45.87
CA MET A 5 6.76 23.72 45.45
C MET A 5 6.51 22.55 46.41
N PRO A 6 5.27 22.35 46.90
CA PRO A 6 4.93 21.20 47.72
C PRO A 6 4.70 19.94 46.88
N ARG A 7 5.23 18.83 47.38
CA ARG A 7 5.03 17.45 46.92
C ARG A 7 3.69 16.95 47.47
N VAL A 8 2.72 16.69 46.61
CA VAL A 8 1.48 15.97 46.97
C VAL A 8 1.66 14.50 46.64
N SER A 9 1.62 13.68 47.68
CA SER A 9 1.51 12.23 47.65
C SER A 9 0.04 11.81 47.73
N GLY A 10 -0.33 10.83 46.91
CA GLY A 10 -1.28 9.78 47.27
C GLY A 10 -2.77 10.05 47.02
N ARG A 11 -3.40 9.21 46.19
CA ARG A 11 -4.20 8.06 46.68
C ARG A 11 -4.60 7.15 45.52
N VAL A 12 -4.30 5.87 45.68
CA VAL A 12 -4.84 4.77 44.88
C VAL A 12 -6.25 4.48 45.43
N SER A 13 -7.26 4.49 44.57
CA SER A 13 -8.61 4.00 44.89
C SER A 13 -8.83 2.66 44.19
N PRO A 14 -9.03 1.56 44.92
CA PRO A 14 -9.56 0.32 44.38
C PRO A 14 -11.09 0.39 44.45
N GLY A 15 -11.72 0.75 43.32
CA GLY A 15 -13.18 0.86 43.20
C GLY A 15 -13.76 -0.31 42.42
N SER A 16 -14.23 -1.31 43.16
CA SER A 16 -15.35 -2.21 42.88
C SER A 16 -15.51 -2.85 41.50
N VAL A 17 -15.20 -4.14 41.49
CA VAL A 17 -15.71 -5.17 40.59
C VAL A 17 -17.24 -5.17 40.61
N ALA A 18 -17.87 -4.87 39.47
CA ALA A 18 -19.25 -5.24 39.20
C ALA A 18 -19.24 -6.17 37.98
N LEU A 19 -19.18 -7.47 38.27
CA LEU A 19 -19.44 -8.55 37.34
C LEU A 19 -20.94 -8.54 36.99
N ALA A 20 -21.31 -7.84 35.93
CA ALA A 20 -22.61 -8.01 35.29
C ALA A 20 -22.49 -9.08 34.21
N SER A 21 -22.59 -10.34 34.63
CA SER A 21 -22.79 -11.48 33.75
C SER A 21 -24.19 -11.43 33.14
N VAL A 22 -24.34 -10.79 31.98
CA VAL A 22 -25.53 -10.95 31.15
C VAL A 22 -25.25 -12.06 30.14
N LEU A 23 -25.75 -13.25 30.48
CA LEU A 23 -25.91 -14.38 29.57
C LEU A 23 -26.98 -14.02 28.52
N LEU A 24 -26.56 -13.52 27.36
CA LEU A 24 -27.38 -13.49 26.17
C LEU A 24 -27.09 -14.76 25.36
N ALA A 25 -27.99 -15.72 25.54
CA ALA A 25 -28.12 -16.88 24.69
C ALA A 25 -28.57 -16.48 23.28
N GLY A 26 -27.97 -17.11 22.27
CA GLY A 26 -28.66 -17.51 21.05
C GLY A 26 -28.86 -16.46 19.96
N CYS A 27 -27.92 -16.42 19.01
CA CYS A 27 -28.22 -16.27 17.58
C CYS A 27 -27.15 -17.02 16.78
N ALA A 28 -27.35 -18.33 16.62
CA ALA A 28 -26.67 -19.10 15.59
C ALA A 28 -27.41 -18.87 14.27
N LEU A 29 -27.00 -17.85 13.51
CA LEU A 29 -27.31 -17.74 12.09
C LEU A 29 -26.08 -18.21 11.31
N LEU A 30 -26.16 -19.44 10.81
CA LEU A 30 -25.29 -19.98 9.77
C LEU A 30 -25.39 -19.05 8.55
N ALA A 31 -24.36 -18.22 8.35
CA ALA A 31 -24.11 -17.61 7.06
C ALA A 31 -23.24 -18.59 6.25
N PRO A 32 -23.56 -18.86 4.98
CA PRO A 32 -22.66 -19.62 4.11
C PRO A 32 -21.37 -18.81 3.89
N ASP A 33 -20.22 -19.46 4.09
CA ASP A 33 -18.89 -18.92 3.80
C ASP A 33 -18.86 -18.31 2.38
N PRO A 34 -18.57 -17.00 2.23
CA PRO A 34 -18.15 -16.50 0.93
C PRO A 34 -16.76 -17.07 0.65
N LYS A 35 -16.70 -17.99 -0.31
CA LYS A 35 -15.43 -18.51 -0.86
C LYS A 35 -14.48 -17.34 -1.12
N PRO A 36 -13.21 -17.41 -0.72
CA PRO A 36 -12.26 -16.34 -1.04
C PRO A 36 -12.19 -16.22 -2.56
N VAL A 37 -12.58 -15.06 -3.07
CA VAL A 37 -12.42 -14.72 -4.47
C VAL A 37 -10.92 -14.56 -4.71
N SER A 38 -10.31 -15.65 -5.18
CA SER A 38 -8.91 -15.66 -5.60
C SER A 38 -8.79 -14.83 -6.87
N LEU A 39 -8.55 -13.53 -6.69
CA LEU A 39 -8.29 -12.50 -7.72
C LEU A 39 -6.99 -12.74 -8.52
N LYS A 40 -6.41 -13.94 -8.46
CA LYS A 40 -5.12 -14.26 -9.08
C LYS A 40 -5.25 -14.82 -10.51
N ALA A 41 -6.45 -15.21 -10.94
CA ALA A 41 -6.65 -15.92 -12.21
C ALA A 41 -7.02 -15.03 -13.42
N ASP A 42 -7.52 -13.82 -13.23
CA ASP A 42 -8.16 -13.09 -14.36
C ASP A 42 -7.25 -12.15 -15.15
N TRP A 43 -5.99 -11.95 -14.73
CA TRP A 43 -5.10 -11.03 -15.45
C TRP A 43 -4.44 -11.63 -16.70
N GLU A 44 -4.40 -12.97 -16.82
CA GLU A 44 -3.78 -13.65 -17.97
C GLU A 44 -4.68 -13.65 -19.22
N THR A 45 -6.01 -13.57 -19.03
CA THR A 45 -7.00 -13.63 -20.12
C THR A 45 -7.04 -12.35 -20.98
N VAL A 46 -6.55 -11.22 -20.48
CA VAL A 46 -6.58 -9.93 -21.22
C VAL A 46 -5.48 -9.87 -22.30
N THR A 47 -4.55 -10.81 -22.31
CA THR A 47 -3.39 -10.82 -23.24
C THR A 47 -3.67 -11.53 -24.56
N SER A 48 -4.85 -12.13 -24.76
CA SER A 48 -5.22 -12.89 -25.95
C SER A 48 -6.31 -12.20 -26.77
N SER A 49 -6.04 -11.00 -27.26
CA SER A 49 -6.80 -10.37 -28.35
C SER A 49 -5.94 -9.34 -29.06
N ALA A 50 -4.93 -9.85 -29.77
CA ALA A 50 -4.18 -9.08 -30.75
C ALA A 50 -3.89 -9.97 -31.94
N GLN A 51 -4.91 -10.24 -32.75
CA GLN A 51 -4.71 -10.91 -34.04
C GLN A 51 -5.65 -10.35 -35.12
N HIS A 52 -4.99 -9.98 -36.23
CA HIS A 52 -5.46 -9.68 -37.59
C HIS A 52 -5.96 -8.26 -37.91
N ARG A 53 -5.02 -7.44 -38.40
CA ARG A 53 -5.28 -6.40 -39.39
C ARG A 53 -4.39 -6.67 -40.62
N PRO A 54 -4.92 -6.74 -41.85
CA PRO A 54 -4.14 -7.11 -43.02
C PRO A 54 -3.26 -5.96 -43.51
N ALA A 55 -2.18 -6.36 -44.17
CA ALA A 55 -1.12 -5.54 -44.73
C ALA A 55 -1.64 -4.55 -45.79
N GLY A 56 -1.12 -3.33 -45.74
CA GLY A 56 -1.28 -2.31 -46.77
C GLY A 56 0.01 -1.51 -46.90
N GLU A 57 0.68 -1.70 -48.03
CA GLU A 57 1.61 -0.83 -48.76
C GLU A 57 2.70 -0.02 -48.03
N VAL A 58 3.95 -0.30 -48.39
CA VAL A 58 5.16 0.48 -48.12
C VAL A 58 5.32 1.58 -49.19
N PRO A 59 5.79 2.79 -48.81
CA PRO A 59 6.80 3.43 -49.65
C PRO A 59 8.12 3.66 -48.91
N ARG A 60 9.16 3.24 -49.60
CA ARG A 60 10.57 3.26 -49.27
C ARG A 60 11.11 4.69 -49.38
N ALA A 61 11.62 5.25 -48.29
CA ALA A 61 12.53 6.39 -48.32
C ALA A 61 13.81 6.02 -47.57
N ARG A 62 14.93 6.07 -48.28
CA ARG A 62 16.29 5.74 -47.85
C ARG A 62 17.04 7.06 -47.71
N THR A 63 17.46 7.44 -46.50
CA THR A 63 18.54 8.42 -46.30
C THR A 63 19.32 8.13 -45.00
N THR A 64 20.56 7.68 -45.22
CA THR A 64 21.84 7.79 -44.47
C THR A 64 21.89 7.92 -42.93
N VAL A 65 22.56 6.92 -42.34
CA VAL A 65 23.66 6.92 -41.33
C VAL A 65 23.80 8.14 -40.40
N ALA A 66 23.65 7.88 -39.09
CA ALA A 66 24.54 8.41 -38.05
C ALA A 66 24.49 7.52 -36.80
N GLU A 67 25.63 6.90 -36.53
CA GLU A 67 26.09 6.34 -35.27
C GLU A 67 25.70 7.23 -34.06
N GLN A 68 25.05 6.66 -33.05
CA GLN A 68 25.12 7.19 -31.68
C GLN A 68 24.90 6.07 -30.65
N ASP A 69 26.04 5.48 -30.35
CA ASP A 69 26.50 4.98 -29.06
C ASP A 69 25.85 5.64 -27.82
N LEU A 70 25.70 4.85 -26.75
CA LEU A 70 25.32 5.24 -25.38
C LEU A 70 23.95 5.92 -25.16
N ARG A 71 22.86 5.14 -25.22
CA ARG A 71 21.71 5.37 -24.32
C ARG A 71 21.70 4.32 -23.21
N ARG A 72 22.42 4.63 -22.13
CA ARG A 72 22.07 4.21 -20.77
C ARG A 72 20.54 4.31 -20.64
N PRO A 73 19.81 3.28 -20.18
CA PRO A 73 18.42 3.47 -19.80
C PRO A 73 18.40 4.56 -18.73
N SER A 74 17.86 5.72 -19.11
CA SER A 74 17.56 6.80 -18.19
C SER A 74 16.76 6.20 -17.03
N PRO A 75 17.05 6.52 -15.75
CA PRO A 75 16.25 6.05 -14.65
C PRO A 75 14.80 6.42 -14.96
N SER A 76 13.96 5.40 -15.10
CA SER A 76 12.53 5.54 -15.36
C SER A 76 12.01 6.66 -14.46
N PRO A 77 11.42 7.73 -15.00
CA PRO A 77 11.00 8.86 -14.18
C PRO A 77 10.04 8.30 -13.14
N ALA A 78 10.48 8.35 -11.88
CA ALA A 78 9.80 7.79 -10.71
C ALA A 78 8.29 7.87 -10.92
N ALA A 79 7.66 6.72 -11.21
CA ALA A 79 6.30 6.56 -11.74
C ALA A 79 5.46 7.84 -11.58
N GLY A 80 5.57 8.73 -12.57
CA GLY A 80 5.17 10.12 -12.44
C GLY A 80 3.67 10.25 -12.28
N LYS A 81 3.22 10.52 -11.04
CA LYS A 81 1.96 11.17 -10.62
C LYS A 81 0.80 11.17 -11.64
N VAL A 82 0.41 10.02 -12.17
CA VAL A 82 -0.85 9.94 -12.93
C VAL A 82 -1.97 9.74 -11.93
N ALA A 83 -2.88 10.70 -11.83
CA ALA A 83 -4.09 10.49 -11.07
C ALA A 83 -4.89 9.37 -11.74
N CYS A 84 -5.11 8.28 -11.02
CA CYS A 84 -6.04 7.22 -11.35
C CYS A 84 -7.45 7.79 -11.60
N ARG A 85 -7.75 8.15 -12.85
CA ARG A 85 -9.10 8.52 -13.31
C ARG A 85 -9.77 7.35 -14.01
N ASP A 86 -8.99 6.58 -14.76
CA ASP A 86 -9.46 5.43 -15.54
C ASP A 86 -8.83 4.12 -15.03
N VAL A 87 -9.61 3.04 -15.06
CA VAL A 87 -9.17 1.72 -14.59
C VAL A 87 -7.92 1.23 -15.33
N SER A 88 -7.85 1.45 -16.65
CA SER A 88 -6.69 1.06 -17.47
C SER A 88 -5.40 1.75 -17.05
N VAL A 89 -5.49 3.03 -16.66
CA VAL A 89 -4.36 3.82 -16.14
C VAL A 89 -3.91 3.26 -14.79
N CYS A 90 -4.87 2.95 -13.91
CA CYS A 90 -4.57 2.34 -12.60
C CYS A 90 -3.88 0.99 -12.73
N VAL A 91 -4.35 0.13 -13.62
CA VAL A 91 -3.76 -1.19 -13.88
C VAL A 91 -2.35 -1.03 -14.46
N SER A 92 -2.15 -0.08 -15.37
CA SER A 92 -0.83 0.19 -15.96
C SER A 92 0.15 0.70 -14.91
N GLN A 93 -0.29 1.61 -14.04
CA GLN A 93 0.53 2.11 -12.94
C GLN A 93 0.85 1.00 -11.93
N LEU A 94 -0.12 0.15 -11.59
CA LEU A 94 0.09 -1.00 -10.70
C LEU A 94 1.14 -1.95 -11.29
N ARG A 95 1.01 -2.31 -12.58
CA ARG A 95 1.99 -3.16 -13.28
C ARG A 95 3.38 -2.54 -13.22
N ALA A 96 3.51 -1.26 -13.55
CA ALA A 96 4.79 -0.57 -13.49
C ALA A 96 5.43 -0.61 -12.08
N MET A 97 4.62 -0.50 -11.01
CA MET A 97 5.13 -0.59 -9.64
C MET A 97 5.51 -2.02 -9.22
N VAL A 98 4.79 -3.02 -9.71
CA VAL A 98 5.05 -4.45 -9.42
C VAL A 98 6.25 -4.98 -10.19
N ASP A 99 6.44 -4.50 -11.41
CA ASP A 99 7.51 -4.93 -12.32
C ASP A 99 8.82 -4.15 -12.09
N ASP A 100 8.79 -3.07 -11.30
CA ASP A 100 9.99 -2.33 -10.87
C ASP A 100 10.86 -3.22 -9.96
N PRO A 101 12.06 -3.67 -10.40
CA PRO A 101 12.92 -4.53 -9.61
C PRO A 101 13.54 -3.81 -8.42
N ASP A 102 13.81 -2.52 -8.55
CA ASP A 102 14.46 -1.68 -7.54
C ASP A 102 13.46 -1.19 -6.49
N ARG A 103 12.17 -1.15 -6.86
CA ARG A 103 11.05 -0.72 -6.00
C ARG A 103 11.36 0.61 -5.31
N ALA A 104 12.04 1.50 -6.02
CA ALA A 104 12.53 2.76 -5.45
C ALA A 104 11.38 3.62 -4.90
N TRP A 105 10.18 3.44 -5.45
CA TRP A 105 8.94 4.10 -5.02
C TRP A 105 8.57 3.83 -3.55
N ILE A 106 8.98 2.70 -2.94
CA ILE A 106 8.69 2.39 -1.53
C ILE A 106 9.29 3.46 -0.59
N ASN A 107 10.44 4.02 -0.96
CA ASN A 107 11.13 5.05 -0.17
C ASN A 107 10.66 6.47 -0.48
N GLN A 108 9.76 6.63 -1.45
CA GLN A 108 9.30 7.94 -1.87
C GLN A 108 7.95 8.26 -1.23
N PRO A 109 7.80 9.46 -0.65
CA PRO A 109 6.52 9.88 -0.08
C PRO A 109 5.46 10.00 -1.18
N GLU A 110 4.29 9.40 -0.95
CA GLU A 110 3.14 9.57 -1.82
C GLU A 110 2.24 10.72 -1.34
N ALA A 111 1.70 11.48 -2.29
CA ALA A 111 0.71 12.51 -1.97
C ALA A 111 -0.61 11.85 -1.51
N PRO A 112 -1.32 12.38 -0.49
CA PRO A 112 -2.56 11.76 0.01
C PRO A 112 -3.61 11.52 -1.08
N ALA A 113 -3.76 12.48 -2.00
CA ALA A 113 -4.69 12.37 -3.12
C ALA A 113 -4.34 11.26 -4.13
N THR A 114 -3.05 10.92 -4.24
CA THR A 114 -2.56 9.79 -5.04
C THR A 114 -2.76 8.50 -4.26
N PHE A 115 -2.37 8.43 -2.98
CA PHE A 115 -2.59 7.24 -2.14
C PHE A 115 -4.09 6.84 -2.08
N ALA A 116 -4.99 7.82 -2.11
CA ALA A 116 -6.45 7.64 -2.19
C ALA A 116 -6.96 6.96 -3.49
N ASN A 117 -6.08 6.61 -4.43
CA ASN A 117 -6.42 5.75 -5.56
C ASN A 117 -6.28 4.25 -5.24
N GLY A 118 -5.59 3.87 -4.17
CA GLY A 118 -5.36 2.49 -3.75
C GLY A 118 -4.31 1.70 -4.54
N VAL A 119 -3.72 2.25 -5.61
CA VAL A 119 -2.73 1.54 -6.46
C VAL A 119 -1.53 1.10 -5.64
N ARG A 120 -1.01 1.98 -4.78
CA ARG A 120 0.13 1.66 -3.91
C ARG A 120 -0.19 0.56 -2.91
N LEU A 121 -1.42 0.52 -2.39
CA LEU A 121 -1.89 -0.56 -1.50
C LEU A 121 -1.92 -1.90 -2.24
N PHE A 122 -2.45 -1.94 -3.46
CA PHE A 122 -2.45 -3.15 -4.28
C PHE A 122 -1.02 -3.59 -4.64
N ALA A 123 -0.10 -2.65 -4.90
CA ALA A 123 1.30 -2.96 -5.14
C ALA A 123 1.95 -3.64 -3.92
N TYR A 124 1.72 -3.10 -2.71
CA TYR A 124 2.20 -3.73 -1.48
C TYR A 124 1.62 -5.13 -1.27
N ARG A 125 0.32 -5.32 -1.46
CA ARG A 125 -0.33 -6.64 -1.37
C ARG A 125 0.26 -7.64 -2.37
N ALA A 126 0.47 -7.23 -3.62
CA ALA A 126 1.03 -8.07 -4.68
C ALA A 126 2.49 -8.45 -4.42
N LEU A 127 3.29 -7.51 -3.91
CA LEU A 127 4.72 -7.70 -3.68
C LEU A 127 5.05 -8.26 -2.29
N ARG A 128 4.09 -8.31 -1.36
CA ARG A 128 4.30 -8.64 0.06
C ARG A 128 5.30 -9.77 0.31
N ARG A 129 5.13 -10.91 -0.37
CA ARG A 129 6.00 -12.09 -0.21
C ARG A 129 7.39 -11.92 -0.84
N LYS A 130 7.55 -10.99 -1.78
CA LYS A 130 8.79 -10.67 -2.50
C LYS A 130 9.60 -9.56 -1.84
N LEU A 131 8.97 -8.70 -1.01
CA LEU A 131 9.66 -7.60 -0.33
C LEU A 131 10.72 -8.12 0.66
N ALA A 132 11.88 -7.48 0.73
CA ALA A 132 12.83 -7.72 1.81
C ALA A 132 12.29 -7.21 3.15
N CYS A 133 12.81 -7.70 4.28
CA CYS A 133 12.31 -7.28 5.60
C CYS A 133 12.41 -5.77 5.85
N GLY A 134 13.47 -5.11 5.37
CA GLY A 134 13.57 -3.66 5.45
C GLY A 134 12.55 -2.92 4.56
N GLU A 135 12.16 -3.50 3.43
CA GLU A 135 11.09 -2.96 2.57
C GLU A 135 9.71 -3.17 3.19
N LEU A 136 9.47 -4.32 3.84
CA LEU A 136 8.23 -4.61 4.55
C LEU A 136 7.97 -3.61 5.68
N VAL A 137 8.98 -3.29 6.49
CA VAL A 137 8.85 -2.31 7.58
C VAL A 137 8.55 -0.91 7.01
N ARG A 138 9.22 -0.52 5.93
CA ARG A 138 8.97 0.76 5.25
C ARG A 138 7.58 0.82 4.63
N ALA A 139 7.12 -0.26 3.99
CA ALA A 139 5.77 -0.38 3.45
C ALA A 139 4.72 -0.25 4.55
N LEU A 140 4.92 -0.92 5.68
CA LEU A 140 4.03 -0.85 6.84
C LEU A 140 3.93 0.58 7.38
N GLU A 141 5.06 1.27 7.53
CA GLU A 141 5.10 2.65 8.00
C GLU A 141 4.44 3.61 7.00
N ASP A 142 4.72 3.44 5.71
CA ASP A 142 4.12 4.25 4.65
C ASP A 142 2.59 4.11 4.61
N VAL A 143 2.06 2.88 4.74
CA VAL A 143 0.60 2.65 4.83
C VAL A 143 0.00 3.36 6.04
N ARG A 144 0.66 3.30 7.21
CA ARG A 144 0.21 3.98 8.43
C ARG A 144 0.13 5.48 8.27
N VAL A 145 1.26 6.09 7.88
CA VAL A 145 1.40 7.53 7.71
C VAL A 145 0.43 8.04 6.63
N SER A 146 0.31 7.32 5.51
CA SER A 146 -0.57 7.73 4.42
C SER A 146 -2.05 7.60 4.79
N THR A 147 -2.43 6.58 5.56
CA THR A 147 -3.81 6.41 6.04
C THR A 147 -4.22 7.52 7.00
N GLN A 148 -3.34 7.94 7.92
CA GLN A 148 -3.61 9.09 8.81
C GLN A 148 -3.86 10.38 8.02
N LYS A 149 -3.17 10.58 6.90
CA LYS A 149 -3.37 11.75 6.03
C LYS A 149 -4.72 11.73 5.29
N LEU A 150 -5.40 10.58 5.22
CA LEU A 150 -6.76 10.47 4.66
C LEU A 150 -7.86 10.89 5.65
N ASP A 151 -7.53 11.19 6.91
CA ASP A 151 -8.49 11.72 7.88
C ASP A 151 -8.86 13.19 7.61
N THR A 152 -8.01 13.90 6.87
CA THR A 152 -8.28 15.27 6.42
C THR A 152 -9.23 15.26 5.22
N SER A 153 -10.22 16.16 5.22
CA SER A 153 -11.10 16.37 4.06
C SER A 153 -10.26 16.73 2.81
N MET A 154 -10.41 15.94 1.75
CA MET A 154 -9.66 16.12 0.50
C MET A 154 -10.57 16.67 -0.61
N PRO A 155 -10.25 17.84 -1.18
CA PRO A 155 -10.98 18.37 -2.33
C PRO A 155 -11.01 17.38 -3.50
N GLY A 156 -12.17 17.24 -4.14
CA GLY A 156 -12.31 16.40 -5.34
C GLY A 156 -12.31 14.88 -5.09
N ARG A 157 -12.48 14.44 -3.84
CA ARG A 157 -12.67 13.02 -3.48
C ARG A 157 -13.98 12.81 -2.75
N ARG A 158 -14.68 11.74 -3.12
CA ARG A 158 -15.92 11.31 -2.45
C ARG A 158 -15.58 10.64 -1.11
N ALA A 159 -16.35 10.91 -0.07
CA ALA A 159 -16.13 10.35 1.27
C ALA A 159 -16.16 8.81 1.25
N GLU A 160 -17.05 8.22 0.46
CA GLU A 160 -17.16 6.77 0.33
C GLU A 160 -15.92 6.16 -0.34
N GLN A 161 -15.28 6.89 -1.26
CA GLN A 161 -14.03 6.45 -1.86
C GLN A 161 -12.90 6.44 -0.82
N ILE A 162 -12.78 7.51 -0.03
CA ILE A 162 -11.78 7.57 1.05
C ILE A 162 -12.00 6.43 2.03
N GLN A 163 -13.25 6.16 2.42
CA GLN A 163 -13.57 5.10 3.35
C GLN A 163 -13.18 3.71 2.81
N ARG A 164 -13.44 3.42 1.53
CA ARG A 164 -13.01 2.16 0.90
C ARG A 164 -11.49 2.00 0.92
N VAL A 165 -10.75 3.08 0.68
CA VAL A 165 -9.28 3.04 0.73
C VAL A 165 -8.77 2.82 2.15
N LYS A 166 -9.40 3.42 3.16
CA LYS A 166 -9.04 3.18 4.58
C LYS A 166 -9.26 1.72 4.99
N VAL A 167 -10.36 1.12 4.58
CA VAL A 167 -10.63 -0.31 4.83
C VAL A 167 -9.54 -1.17 4.16
N LEU A 168 -9.25 -0.94 2.89
CA LEU A 168 -8.18 -1.64 2.17
C LEU A 168 -6.81 -1.44 2.84
N ALA A 169 -6.51 -0.23 3.31
CA ALA A 169 -5.27 0.07 3.99
C ALA A 169 -5.14 -0.73 5.31
N GLY A 170 -6.24 -0.89 6.06
CA GLY A 170 -6.28 -1.72 7.26
C GLY A 170 -5.97 -3.20 6.97
N GLU A 171 -6.56 -3.76 5.91
CA GLU A 171 -6.27 -5.13 5.48
C GLU A 171 -4.80 -5.31 5.08
N VAL A 172 -4.28 -4.41 4.23
CA VAL A 172 -2.89 -4.46 3.78
C VAL A 172 -1.92 -4.27 4.95
N GLN A 173 -2.26 -3.42 5.92
CA GLN A 173 -1.48 -3.27 7.15
C GLN A 173 -1.37 -4.60 7.90
N GLY A 174 -2.48 -5.30 8.11
CA GLY A 174 -2.50 -6.62 8.77
C GLY A 174 -1.64 -7.64 8.01
N GLU A 175 -1.83 -7.74 6.70
CA GLU A 175 -1.05 -8.66 5.86
C GLU A 175 0.46 -8.39 5.94
N LEU A 176 0.88 -7.12 5.91
CA LEU A 176 2.28 -6.72 6.05
C LEU A 176 2.82 -7.05 7.44
N GLN A 177 2.04 -6.82 8.50
CA GLN A 177 2.42 -7.19 9.86
C GLN A 177 2.61 -8.70 10.01
N ASP A 178 1.70 -9.50 9.45
CA ASP A 178 1.79 -10.96 9.46
C ASP A 178 3.02 -11.45 8.69
N GLU A 179 3.32 -10.85 7.54
CA GLU A 179 4.51 -11.18 6.77
C GLU A 179 5.80 -10.83 7.53
N ILE A 180 5.85 -9.68 8.20
CA ILE A 180 6.98 -9.28 9.05
C ILE A 180 7.14 -10.28 10.20
N ALA A 181 6.05 -10.59 10.92
CA ALA A 181 6.08 -11.54 12.03
C ALA A 181 6.53 -12.93 11.60
N SER A 182 6.11 -13.37 10.40
CA SER A 182 6.42 -14.69 9.85
C SER A 182 7.92 -14.88 9.56
N ARG A 183 8.61 -13.87 9.01
CA ARG A 183 9.99 -14.07 8.50
C ARG A 183 11.05 -13.06 8.97
N CYS A 184 10.68 -11.96 9.63
CA CYS A 184 11.59 -10.86 9.95
C CYS A 184 12.02 -10.82 11.43
N ARG A 185 12.35 -11.99 12.00
CA ARG A 185 12.68 -12.21 13.43
C ARG A 185 13.71 -11.24 14.04
N ASN A 186 14.61 -10.66 13.24
CA ASN A 186 15.73 -9.83 13.72
C ASN A 186 15.64 -8.34 13.33
N VAL A 187 14.59 -7.92 12.62
CA VAL A 187 14.46 -6.52 12.17
C VAL A 187 13.72 -5.65 13.20
N VAL A 188 12.85 -6.27 14.02
CA VAL A 188 12.07 -5.57 15.05
C VAL A 188 12.91 -5.21 16.28
N THR A 189 14.02 -5.90 16.53
CA THR A 189 14.88 -5.70 17.71
C THR A 189 15.99 -4.67 17.53
N GLY A 190 16.18 -4.12 16.32
CA GLY A 190 17.30 -3.24 15.98
C GLY A 190 17.07 -1.73 16.12
N VAL A 191 15.88 -1.26 16.55
CA VAL A 191 15.54 0.18 16.54
C VAL A 191 15.74 0.88 17.91
N VAL A 192 16.27 0.20 18.92
CA VAL A 192 16.56 0.83 20.23
C VAL A 192 18.00 0.57 20.67
N SER A 193 18.97 1.24 20.04
CA SER A 193 20.30 1.45 20.65
C SER A 193 21.04 2.66 20.05
N HIS A 194 20.38 3.82 20.02
CA HIS A 194 21.11 5.10 19.97
C HIS A 194 20.31 6.20 20.64
N ARG A 195 20.61 6.43 21.92
CA ARG A 195 20.43 7.73 22.55
C ARG A 195 21.66 7.96 23.43
N PRO A 196 22.35 9.11 23.29
CA PRO A 196 23.57 9.43 24.04
C PRO A 196 23.29 9.57 25.54
#